data_AF-A0A0D7K424-F1
#
_entry.id   AF-A0A0D7K424-F1
#
_cell.length_a   1.000
_cell.length_b   1.000
_cell.length_c   1.000
_cell.angle_alpha   90.00
_cell.angle_beta   90.00
_cell.angle_gamma   90.00
#
_symmetry.space_group_name_H-M   'P 1'
#
loop_
_entity.id
_entity.type
_entity.pdbx_description
1 polymer ?
#
loop_
_entity_poly.entity_id
_entity_poly.type
_entity_poly.pdbx_seq_one_letter_code
_entity_poly.pdbx_strand_id
1 'polypeptide(L)'
;MATLQDDGRIALAMAMAAQPVHLAWGRGLPAWDAVAEPEPSNATALVDEVGRRLATFVGYVEPNPAGEIELPSGSKYAVVAGPTRWLYVRVVFNFEDADGETIRELGITFGAAPVGGLPAGQRYFTPAQIAQPGRLYTLERVPAFTRNGAVRQTFEYVLPF
;
A
#
# COMPACT_ATOMS: atom_id res chain seq x y z
N MET A 1 -0.62 -30.40 13.27
CA MET A 1 -0.55 -28.92 13.14
C MET A 1 -1.91 -28.44 12.65
N ALA A 2 -2.45 -27.35 13.19
CA ALA A 2 -3.72 -26.81 12.72
C ALA A 2 -3.52 -26.10 11.37
N THR A 3 -4.48 -26.26 10.45
CA THR A 3 -4.49 -25.58 9.15
C THR A 3 -5.30 -24.30 9.25
N LEU A 4 -4.79 -23.19 8.70
CA LEU A 4 -5.55 -21.94 8.62
C LEU A 4 -6.78 -22.13 7.72
N GLN A 5 -7.96 -21.84 8.28
CA GLN A 5 -9.23 -21.99 7.57
C GLN A 5 -9.56 -20.73 6.78
N ASP A 6 -10.21 -20.89 5.62
CA ASP A 6 -10.59 -19.75 4.78
C ASP A 6 -11.58 -18.80 5.47
N ASP A 7 -12.45 -19.30 6.34
CA ASP A 7 -13.32 -18.47 7.17
C ASP A 7 -12.54 -17.54 8.10
N GLY A 8 -11.44 -18.04 8.70
CA GLY A 8 -10.55 -17.23 9.52
C GLY A 8 -9.82 -16.16 8.71
N ARG A 9 -9.46 -16.46 7.47
CA ARG A 9 -8.84 -15.50 6.54
C ARG A 9 -9.81 -14.40 6.12
N ILE A 10 -11.07 -14.75 5.87
CA ILE A 10 -12.14 -13.79 5.60
C ILE A 10 -12.31 -12.85 6.81
N ALA A 11 -12.31 -13.39 8.03
CA ALA A 11 -12.39 -12.57 9.24
C ALA A 11 -11.20 -11.61 9.37
N LEU A 12 -9.98 -12.03 9.03
CA LEU A 12 -8.80 -11.17 9.01
C LEU A 12 -8.92 -10.06 7.95
N ALA A 13 -9.34 -10.40 6.73
CA ALA A 13 -9.57 -9.42 5.67
C ALA A 13 -10.64 -8.39 6.08
N MET A 14 -11.73 -8.81 6.71
CA MET A 14 -12.75 -7.91 7.25
C MET A 14 -12.16 -6.94 8.29
N ALA A 15 -11.35 -7.45 9.21
CA ALA A 15 -10.71 -6.64 10.24
C ALA A 15 -9.75 -5.60 9.63
N MET A 16 -9.00 -5.98 8.58
CA MET A 16 -8.06 -5.07 7.91
C MET A 16 -8.77 -4.04 7.03
N ALA A 17 -9.84 -4.41 6.34
CA ALA A 17 -10.64 -3.50 5.52
C ALA A 17 -11.31 -2.38 6.35
N ALA A 18 -11.57 -2.63 7.63
CA ALA A 18 -12.11 -1.65 8.56
C ALA A 18 -11.08 -0.60 9.04
N GLN A 19 -9.79 -0.80 8.75
CA GLN A 19 -8.72 0.11 9.17
C GLN A 19 -8.36 1.13 8.07
N PRO A 20 -7.83 2.31 8.44
CA PRO A 20 -7.19 3.19 7.48
C PRO A 20 -6.04 2.48 6.75
N VAL A 21 -6.11 2.42 5.43
CA VAL A 21 -5.07 1.83 4.57
C VAL A 21 -4.31 2.95 3.89
N HIS A 22 -2.98 2.93 3.98
CA HIS A 22 -2.12 3.86 3.26
C HIS A 22 -1.11 3.12 2.40
N LEU A 23 -0.73 3.71 1.26
CA LEU A 23 0.53 3.41 0.60
C LEU A 23 1.54 4.50 0.96
N ALA A 24 2.70 4.11 1.44
CA ALA A 24 3.85 4.97 1.71
C ALA A 24 4.92 4.83 0.61
N TRP A 25 5.65 5.91 0.39
CA TRP A 25 6.86 5.93 -0.43
C TRP A 25 8.09 6.13 0.46
N GLY A 26 9.17 5.42 0.15
CA GLY A 26 10.47 5.58 0.78
C GLY A 26 11.56 5.88 -0.24
N ARG A 27 12.52 6.74 0.15
CA ARG A 27 13.70 7.02 -0.70
C ARG A 27 14.62 5.82 -0.81
N GLY A 28 14.58 4.93 0.18
CA GLY A 28 15.50 3.81 0.27
C GLY A 28 16.94 4.27 0.42
N LEU A 29 17.88 3.40 0.03
CA LEU A 29 19.29 3.75 -0.05
C LEU A 29 19.74 3.86 -1.51
N PRO A 30 20.47 4.91 -1.92
CA PRO A 30 21.01 5.01 -3.28
C PRO A 30 21.89 3.84 -3.71
N ALA A 31 22.52 3.14 -2.75
CA ALA A 31 23.33 1.96 -3.02
C ALA A 31 22.54 0.83 -3.70
N TRP A 32 21.23 0.78 -3.52
CA TRP A 32 20.36 -0.25 -4.12
C TRP A 32 20.23 -0.12 -5.64
N ASP A 33 20.55 1.04 -6.20
CA ASP A 33 20.53 1.27 -7.65
C ASP A 33 21.63 0.48 -8.37
N ALA A 34 22.76 0.28 -7.68
CA ALA A 34 23.89 -0.47 -8.20
C ALA A 34 23.77 -1.96 -7.91
N VAL A 35 23.25 -2.32 -6.73
CA VAL A 35 23.07 -3.70 -6.28
C VAL A 35 21.71 -3.84 -5.64
N ALA A 36 20.83 -4.61 -6.28
CA ALA A 36 19.50 -4.87 -5.74
C ALA A 36 19.58 -5.47 -4.34
N GLU A 37 18.84 -4.88 -3.40
CA GLU A 37 18.78 -5.35 -2.02
C GLU A 37 17.42 -6.04 -1.77
N PRO A 38 17.40 -7.30 -1.32
CA PRO A 38 16.17 -8.04 -1.11
C PRO A 38 15.33 -7.45 0.03
N GLU A 39 14.00 -7.53 -0.10
CA GLU A 39 13.09 -7.06 0.93
C GLU A 39 13.25 -7.85 2.25
N PRO A 40 13.35 -7.16 3.39
CA PRO A 40 13.37 -7.82 4.69
C PRO A 40 11.99 -8.35 5.07
N SER A 41 11.94 -9.47 5.79
CA SER A 41 10.69 -10.05 6.31
C SER A 41 10.24 -9.49 7.67
N ASN A 42 11.04 -8.60 8.26
CA ASN A 42 10.82 -8.05 9.61
C ASN A 42 10.85 -6.51 9.67
N ALA A 43 10.78 -5.84 8.51
CA ALA A 43 10.67 -4.38 8.50
C ALA A 43 9.39 -3.93 9.21
N THR A 44 9.50 -2.83 9.95
CA THR A 44 8.37 -2.18 10.62
C THR A 44 8.08 -0.78 10.06
N ALA A 45 8.95 -0.28 9.19
CA ALA A 45 8.86 1.00 8.47
C ALA A 45 9.67 0.93 7.17
N LEU A 46 9.42 1.88 6.26
CA LEU A 46 10.27 2.09 5.08
C LEU A 46 11.58 2.79 5.47
N VAL A 47 12.62 2.64 4.66
CA VAL A 47 13.86 3.39 4.79
C VAL A 47 13.64 4.79 4.20
N ASP A 48 13.79 5.79 5.06
CA ASP A 48 13.60 7.20 4.73
C ASP A 48 12.25 7.47 4.02
N GLU A 49 11.16 7.26 4.77
CA GLU A 49 9.81 7.51 4.27
C GLU A 49 9.65 8.98 3.85
N VAL A 50 9.13 9.18 2.64
CA VAL A 50 8.83 10.49 2.05
C VAL A 50 7.45 10.98 2.47
N GLY A 51 6.50 10.05 2.47
CA GLY A 51 5.13 10.28 2.92
C GLY A 51 4.21 9.18 2.44
N ARG A 52 2.96 9.27 2.86
CA ARG A 52 1.96 8.24 2.64
C ARG A 52 0.60 8.82 2.30
N ARG A 53 -0.16 8.08 1.50
CA ARG A 53 -1.50 8.49 1.08
C ARG A 53 -2.54 7.45 1.44
N LEU A 54 -3.67 7.92 1.95
CA LEU A 54 -4.86 7.10 2.15
C LEU A 54 -5.31 6.46 0.83
N ALA A 55 -5.61 5.16 0.89
CA ALA A 55 -6.17 4.42 -0.22
C ALA A 55 -7.44 5.10 -0.75
N THR A 56 -7.53 5.22 -2.08
CA THR A 56 -8.69 5.76 -2.78
C THR A 56 -9.81 4.73 -2.93
N PHE A 57 -9.48 3.44 -2.89
CA PHE A 57 -10.43 2.34 -2.87
C PHE A 57 -9.86 1.19 -2.03
N VAL A 58 -10.72 0.59 -1.21
CA VAL A 58 -10.48 -0.68 -0.51
C VAL A 58 -11.75 -1.50 -0.67
N GLY A 59 -11.65 -2.73 -1.18
CA GLY A 59 -12.81 -3.60 -1.38
C GLY A 59 -12.42 -5.05 -1.57
N TYR A 60 -13.40 -5.94 -1.50
CA TYR A 60 -13.18 -7.38 -1.63
C TYR A 60 -13.11 -7.80 -3.09
N VAL A 61 -12.29 -8.80 -3.37
CA VAL A 61 -12.14 -9.36 -4.71
C VAL A 61 -12.11 -10.88 -4.69
N GLU A 62 -12.41 -11.49 -5.83
CA GLU A 62 -12.18 -12.92 -6.10
C GLU A 62 -11.40 -13.10 -7.40
N PRO A 63 -10.59 -14.17 -7.52
CA PRO A 63 -9.99 -14.56 -8.78
C PRO A 63 -11.05 -14.72 -9.87
N ASN A 64 -10.86 -14.03 -10.99
CA ASN A 64 -11.77 -14.09 -12.13
C ASN A 64 -10.97 -13.88 -13.42
N PRO A 65 -10.89 -14.89 -14.33
CA PRO A 65 -10.18 -14.76 -15.60
C PRO A 65 -10.67 -13.63 -16.51
N ALA A 66 -11.91 -13.19 -16.36
CA ALA A 66 -12.49 -12.05 -17.07
C ALA A 66 -12.47 -10.75 -16.25
N GLY A 67 -11.81 -10.75 -15.08
CA GLY A 67 -11.70 -9.59 -14.20
C GLY A 67 -10.81 -8.49 -14.78
N GLU A 68 -11.14 -7.24 -14.44
CA GLU A 68 -10.41 -6.06 -14.90
C GLU A 68 -9.17 -5.73 -14.06
N ILE A 69 -9.08 -6.28 -12.85
CA ILE A 69 -7.90 -6.09 -11.99
C ILE A 69 -6.88 -7.17 -12.35
N GLU A 70 -5.84 -6.78 -13.08
CA GLU A 70 -4.76 -7.67 -13.52
C GLU A 70 -3.47 -7.36 -12.75
N LEU A 71 -2.88 -8.39 -12.14
CA LEU A 71 -1.59 -8.30 -11.46
C LEU A 71 -0.45 -8.64 -12.44
N PRO A 72 0.81 -8.23 -12.17
CA PRO A 72 1.96 -8.57 -13.02
C PRO A 72 2.19 -10.07 -13.24
N SER A 73 1.66 -10.92 -12.34
CA SER A 73 1.69 -12.39 -12.49
C SER A 73 0.72 -12.92 -13.56
N GLY A 74 -0.12 -12.06 -14.15
CA GLY A 74 -1.23 -12.43 -15.04
C GLY A 74 -2.48 -12.90 -14.30
N SER A 75 -2.47 -12.94 -12.97
CA SER A 75 -3.66 -13.24 -12.18
C SER A 75 -4.68 -12.11 -12.29
N LYS A 76 -5.94 -12.47 -12.55
CA LYS A 76 -7.04 -11.52 -12.72
C LYS A 76 -8.08 -11.65 -11.61
N TYR A 77 -8.64 -10.52 -11.21
CA TYR A 77 -9.58 -10.40 -10.11
C TYR A 77 -10.77 -9.51 -10.49
N ALA A 78 -11.92 -9.76 -9.87
CA ALA A 78 -13.10 -8.92 -9.97
C ALA A 78 -13.54 -8.47 -8.57
N VAL A 79 -13.99 -7.22 -8.45
CA VAL A 79 -14.58 -6.69 -7.21
C VAL A 79 -15.91 -7.40 -6.93
N VAL A 80 -16.11 -7.78 -5.67
CA VAL A 80 -17.34 -8.43 -5.20
C VAL A 80 -17.89 -7.69 -3.97
N ALA A 81 -19.19 -7.85 -3.71
CA ALA A 81 -19.86 -7.17 -2.60
C ALA A 81 -19.62 -7.83 -1.24
N GLY A 82 -19.43 -9.15 -1.22
CA GLY A 82 -19.24 -9.93 0.00
C GLY A 82 -17.78 -9.99 0.46
N PRO A 83 -17.53 -10.23 1.76
CA PRO A 83 -16.18 -10.37 2.26
C PRO A 83 -15.50 -11.62 1.70
N THR A 84 -14.25 -11.48 1.28
CA THR A 84 -13.40 -12.57 0.78
C THR A 84 -12.06 -12.53 1.52
N ARG A 85 -11.22 -13.55 1.33
CA ARG A 85 -9.85 -13.57 1.86
C ARG A 85 -8.87 -12.66 1.11
N TRP A 86 -9.35 -11.81 0.20
CA TRP A 86 -8.51 -10.89 -0.57
C TRP A 86 -9.06 -9.48 -0.52
N LEU A 87 -8.17 -8.51 -0.29
CA LEU A 87 -8.50 -7.10 -0.40
C LEU A 87 -7.80 -6.48 -1.59
N TYR A 88 -8.58 -5.82 -2.42
CA TYR A 88 -8.07 -4.93 -3.43
C TYR A 88 -7.91 -3.52 -2.87
N VAL A 89 -6.70 -2.97 -3.02
CA VAL A 89 -6.33 -1.64 -2.57
C VAL A 89 -5.85 -0.85 -3.77
N ARG A 90 -6.51 0.28 -4.06
CA ARG A 90 -6.07 1.26 -5.05
C ARG A 90 -5.71 2.55 -4.37
N VAL A 91 -4.52 3.07 -4.65
CA VAL A 91 -4.07 4.38 -4.19
C VAL A 91 -3.72 5.25 -5.39
N VAL A 92 -4.42 6.37 -5.55
CA VAL A 92 -4.12 7.38 -6.56
C VAL A 92 -3.50 8.59 -5.89
N PHE A 93 -2.21 8.83 -6.16
CA PHE A 93 -1.51 10.02 -5.69
C PHE A 93 -1.90 11.26 -6.47
N ASN A 94 -1.89 12.40 -5.80
CA ASN A 94 -2.07 13.70 -6.45
C ASN A 94 -0.77 14.15 -7.10
N PHE A 95 -0.88 15.12 -8.00
CA PHE A 95 0.23 15.70 -8.73
C PHE A 95 1.39 16.13 -7.81
N GLU A 96 1.09 16.96 -6.82
CA GLU A 96 2.10 17.53 -5.90
C GLU A 96 2.63 16.53 -4.86
N ASP A 97 2.00 15.36 -4.70
CA ASP A 97 2.43 14.39 -3.71
C ASP A 97 3.84 13.90 -4.08
N ALA A 98 4.82 14.27 -3.23
CA ALA A 98 6.23 13.95 -3.33
C ALA A 98 6.87 14.34 -4.68
N ASP A 99 6.42 15.40 -5.34
CA ASP A 99 7.00 15.81 -6.62
C ASP A 99 8.52 16.04 -6.52
N GLY A 100 9.27 15.49 -7.48
CA GLY A 100 10.74 15.55 -7.53
C GLY A 100 11.46 14.53 -6.62
N GLU A 101 10.77 13.83 -5.74
CA GLU A 101 11.39 12.84 -4.85
C GLU A 101 11.80 11.58 -5.63
N THR A 102 12.93 10.98 -5.23
CA THR A 102 13.38 9.71 -5.80
C THR A 102 12.92 8.57 -4.90
N ILE A 103 12.09 7.69 -5.45
CA ILE A 103 11.44 6.60 -4.71
C ILE A 103 12.09 5.26 -5.06
N ARG A 104 12.33 4.44 -4.02
CA ARG A 104 12.85 3.06 -4.14
C ARG A 104 12.04 2.06 -3.32
N GLU A 105 11.20 2.52 -2.40
CA GLU A 105 10.36 1.65 -1.57
C GLU A 105 8.90 2.06 -1.65
N LEU A 106 8.03 1.05 -1.66
CA LEU A 106 6.59 1.16 -1.53
C LEU A 106 6.17 0.34 -0.30
N GLY A 107 5.21 0.83 0.49
CA GLY A 107 4.74 0.09 1.67
C GLY A 107 3.26 0.26 1.93
N ILE A 108 2.51 -0.85 2.04
CA ILE A 108 1.12 -0.81 2.50
C ILE A 108 1.10 -0.87 4.03
N THR A 109 0.43 0.09 4.65
CA THR A 109 0.25 0.16 6.11
C THR A 109 -1.22 0.18 6.48
N PHE A 110 -1.58 -0.56 7.52
CA PHE A 110 -2.92 -0.56 8.11
C PHE A 110 -2.92 0.14 9.48
N GLY A 111 -3.98 0.87 9.78
CA GLY A 111 -4.21 1.43 11.11
C GLY A 111 -3.34 2.65 11.45
N ALA A 112 -2.77 3.32 10.45
CA ALA A 112 -2.03 4.56 10.68
C ALA A 112 -3.00 5.71 11.01
N ALA A 113 -2.59 6.61 11.91
CA ALA A 113 -3.38 7.76 12.34
C ALA A 113 -2.56 9.07 12.24
N PRO A 114 -3.09 10.10 11.58
CA PRO A 114 -2.43 11.40 11.52
C PRO A 114 -2.45 12.13 12.86
N VAL A 115 -1.57 13.12 13.02
CA VAL A 115 -1.65 14.09 14.13
C VAL A 115 -2.93 14.93 14.03
N GLY A 116 -3.39 15.47 15.16
CA GLY A 116 -4.56 16.36 15.19
C GLY A 116 -4.29 17.73 14.57
N GLY A 117 -5.35 18.42 14.13
CA GLY A 117 -5.27 19.81 13.64
C GLY A 117 -4.83 19.98 12.18
N LEU A 118 -4.67 18.87 11.44
CA LEU A 118 -4.38 18.94 10.01
C LEU A 118 -5.59 19.42 9.19
N PRO A 119 -5.36 20.04 8.02
CA PRO A 119 -6.42 20.44 7.09
C PRO A 119 -7.47 19.34 6.83
N ALA A 120 -8.75 19.73 6.85
CA ALA A 120 -9.84 18.83 6.55
C ALA A 120 -9.72 18.28 5.12
N GLY A 121 -9.96 16.97 4.98
CA GLY A 121 -9.86 16.30 3.68
C GLY A 121 -8.43 16.03 3.18
N GLN A 122 -7.40 16.35 3.97
CA GLN A 122 -6.03 15.93 3.67
C GLN A 122 -5.96 14.39 3.60
N ARG A 123 -5.30 13.88 2.55
CA ARG A 123 -5.14 12.44 2.31
C ARG A 123 -3.69 11.97 2.19
N TYR A 124 -2.77 12.90 1.90
CA TYR A 124 -1.34 12.65 1.85
C TYR A 124 -0.71 13.26 3.10
N PHE A 125 0.17 12.51 3.76
CA PHE A 125 0.78 12.88 5.03
C PHE A 125 2.29 12.65 4.96
N THR A 126 3.07 13.62 5.42
CA THR A 126 4.50 13.43 5.65
C THR A 126 4.71 12.61 6.93
N PRO A 127 5.90 12.01 7.15
CA PRO A 127 6.16 11.24 8.38
C PRO A 127 5.90 12.04 9.66
N ALA A 128 6.22 13.33 9.68
CA ALA A 128 5.99 14.22 10.81
C ALA A 128 4.50 14.47 11.11
N GLN A 129 3.62 14.21 10.14
CA GLN A 129 2.17 14.37 10.27
C GLN A 129 1.48 13.08 10.74
N ILE A 130 2.23 12.01 11.04
CA ILE A 130 1.71 10.72 11.49
C ILE A 130 1.99 10.54 12.98
N ALA A 131 0.93 10.45 13.79
CA ALA A 131 1.02 10.19 15.22
C ALA A 131 1.22 8.70 15.53
N GLN A 132 0.55 7.84 14.77
CA GLN A 132 0.66 6.39 14.88
C GLN A 132 0.98 5.81 13.50
N PRO A 133 2.13 5.13 13.32
CA PRO A 133 2.56 4.68 12.00
C PRO A 133 1.74 3.50 11.45
N GLY A 134 0.89 2.88 12.28
CA GLY A 134 0.17 1.67 11.93
C GLY A 134 1.08 0.44 11.90
N ARG A 135 0.68 -0.58 11.13
CA ARG A 135 1.45 -1.80 10.89
C ARG A 135 1.76 -1.93 9.40
N LEU A 136 3.04 -2.08 9.08
CA LEU A 136 3.50 -2.40 7.74
C LEU A 136 3.08 -3.82 7.39
N TYR A 137 2.37 -3.96 6.27
CA TYR A 137 1.82 -5.22 5.79
C TYR A 137 2.69 -5.83 4.70
N THR A 138 2.98 -5.04 3.66
CA THR A 138 3.88 -5.41 2.57
C THR A 138 4.84 -4.27 2.30
N LEU A 139 6.05 -4.63 1.87
CA LEU A 139 7.09 -3.74 1.41
C LEU A 139 7.58 -4.27 0.06
N GLU A 140 7.82 -3.36 -0.87
CA GLU A 140 8.40 -3.66 -2.17
C GLU A 140 9.58 -2.71 -2.41
N ARG A 141 10.70 -3.25 -2.88
CA ARG A 141 11.81 -2.45 -3.40
C ARG A 141 11.77 -2.43 -4.91
N VAL A 142 11.67 -1.23 -5.45
CA VAL A 142 11.54 -0.99 -6.88
C VAL A 142 12.79 -0.28 -7.42
N PRO A 143 13.10 -0.43 -8.73
CA PRO A 143 14.09 0.43 -9.37
C PRO A 143 13.76 1.89 -9.12
N ALA A 144 14.80 2.70 -8.86
CA ALA A 144 14.60 4.11 -8.57
C ALA A 144 13.80 4.81 -9.67
N PHE A 145 12.78 5.56 -9.26
CA PHE A 145 12.05 6.45 -10.15
C PHE A 145 11.82 7.80 -9.49
N THR A 146 11.85 8.86 -10.29
CA THR A 146 11.51 10.21 -9.82
C THR A 146 10.01 10.39 -9.90
N ARG A 147 9.41 10.89 -8.82
CA ARG A 147 8.02 11.29 -8.82
C ARG A 147 7.83 12.51 -9.72
N ASN A 148 6.97 12.33 -10.72
CA ASN A 148 6.63 13.34 -11.70
C ASN A 148 5.29 14.00 -11.35
N GLY A 149 5.33 15.28 -11.01
CA GLY A 149 4.19 16.11 -10.65
C GLY A 149 3.23 16.42 -11.80
N ALA A 150 3.54 16.02 -13.04
CA ALA A 150 2.62 16.12 -14.18
C ALA A 150 1.68 14.91 -14.32
N VAL A 151 1.87 13.85 -13.53
CA VAL A 151 1.05 12.62 -13.62
C VAL A 151 0.50 12.19 -12.26
N ARG A 152 -0.74 11.70 -12.26
CA ARG A 152 -1.34 11.02 -11.11
C ARG A 152 -0.96 9.56 -11.16
N GLN A 153 0.02 9.19 -10.35
CA GLN A 153 0.47 7.81 -10.28
C GLN A 153 -0.52 6.98 -9.46
N THR A 154 -0.91 5.84 -10.02
CA THR A 154 -1.84 4.89 -9.40
C THR A 154 -1.09 3.61 -9.07
N PHE A 155 -1.31 3.10 -7.87
CA PHE A 155 -0.82 1.81 -7.42
C PHE A 155 -2.00 0.92 -7.02
N GLU A 156 -1.91 -0.35 -7.40
CA GLU A 156 -2.97 -1.33 -7.25
C GLU A 156 -2.39 -2.61 -6.66
N TYR A 157 -3.00 -3.09 -5.58
CA TYR A 157 -2.58 -4.30 -4.88
C TYR A 157 -3.79 -5.20 -4.64
N VAL A 158 -3.57 -6.51 -4.71
CA VAL A 158 -4.47 -7.52 -4.12
C VAL A 158 -3.74 -8.20 -2.98
N LEU A 159 -4.24 -8.02 -1.77
CA LEU A 159 -3.64 -8.47 -0.53
C LEU A 159 -4.34 -9.75 -0.06
N PRO A 160 -3.63 -10.90 0.05
CA PRO A 160 -4.20 -12.15 0.54
C PRO A 160 -4.17 -12.22 2.06
N PHE A 161 -5.15 -12.86 2.70
CA PHE A 161 -5.20 -13.12 4.14
C PHE A 161 -5.26 -14.62 4.44
#